data_AF-A0A7S3GS42-F1
#
_entry.id   AF-A0A7S3GS42-F1
#
_cell.length_a   1.000
_cell.length_b   1.000
_cell.length_c   1.000
_cell.angle_alpha   90.00
_cell.angle_beta   90.00
_cell.angle_gamma   90.00
#
_symmetry.space_group_name_H-M   'P 1'
#
loop_
_entity.id
_entity.type
_entity.pdbx_description
1 polymer ?
#
loop_
_entity_poly.entity_id
_entity_poly.type
_entity_poly.pdbx_seq_one_letter_code
_entity_poly.pdbx_strand_id
1 'polypeptide(L)'
;ANLQFDFLLEHFKAINHSFQTLTADGILARARYLAEVEGIKGLVIDPYNYIDWQTGKDGSRSETTFVSKFLSQLQRFAKDYKVHVWLIAHPTKANQWVN
;
A
#
# COMPACT_ATOMS: atom_id res chain seq x y z
N ALA A 1 -6.32 -23.43 -21.74
CA ALA A 1 -5.60 -22.50 -20.85
C ALA A 1 -6.59 -21.92 -19.86
N ASN A 2 -6.18 -21.71 -18.60
CA ASN A 2 -7.07 -21.32 -17.51
C ASN A 2 -7.37 -19.81 -17.64
N LEU A 3 -8.32 -19.44 -18.51
CA LEU A 3 -8.67 -18.06 -18.88
C LEU A 3 -8.77 -17.08 -17.71
N GLN A 4 -9.19 -17.57 -16.53
CA GLN A 4 -9.29 -16.78 -15.31
C GLN A 4 -7.94 -16.35 -14.74
N PHE A 5 -6.91 -17.21 -14.84
CA PHE A 5 -5.58 -16.90 -14.33
C PHE A 5 -4.84 -15.94 -15.24
N ASP A 6 -5.02 -16.09 -16.56
CA ASP A 6 -4.42 -15.20 -17.56
C ASP A 6 -4.94 -13.77 -17.40
N PHE A 7 -6.25 -13.60 -17.18
CA PHE A 7 -6.86 -12.30 -16.86
C PHE A 7 -6.21 -11.64 -15.63
N LEU A 8 -6.00 -12.42 -14.56
CA LEU A 8 -5.39 -11.88 -13.34
C LEU A 8 -3.95 -11.42 -13.60
N LEU A 9 -3.14 -12.20 -14.30
CA LEU A 9 -1.75 -11.84 -14.60
C LEU A 9 -1.64 -10.63 -15.54
N GLU A 10 -2.60 -10.48 -16.45
CA GLU A 10 -2.68 -9.34 -17.36
C GLU A 10 -3.00 -8.05 -16.60
N HIS A 11 -4.01 -8.08 -15.73
CA HIS A 11 -4.56 -6.87 -15.10
C HIS A 11 -4.00 -6.53 -13.71
N PHE A 12 -3.48 -7.51 -12.97
CA PHE A 12 -2.96 -7.32 -11.62
C PHE A 12 -1.45 -7.53 -11.58
N LYS A 13 -0.74 -6.53 -11.08
CA LYS A 13 0.70 -6.59 -10.85
C LYS A 13 0.95 -6.63 -9.34
N ALA A 14 1.52 -7.73 -8.87
CA ALA A 14 1.89 -7.85 -7.47
C ALA A 14 3.10 -6.95 -7.17
N ILE A 15 2.97 -6.10 -6.16
CA ILE A 15 4.07 -5.25 -5.68
C ILE A 15 5.02 -6.04 -4.77
N ASN A 16 4.59 -7.20 -4.27
CA ASN A 16 5.37 -8.07 -3.40
C ASN A 16 5.33 -9.53 -3.88
N HIS A 17 6.49 -10.19 -3.83
CA HIS A 17 6.63 -11.63 -3.98
C HIS A 17 7.29 -12.13 -2.69
N SER A 18 6.55 -12.84 -1.83
CA SER A 18 6.95 -13.39 -0.52
C SER A 18 6.90 -12.42 0.69
N PHE A 19 6.91 -13.01 1.90
CA PHE A 19 6.74 -12.42 3.25
C PHE A 19 7.75 -11.33 3.67
N GLN A 20 8.24 -10.52 2.73
CA GLN A 20 9.10 -9.38 3.03
C GLN A 20 8.29 -8.26 3.66
N THR A 21 8.80 -7.76 4.79
CA THR A 21 8.36 -6.52 5.39
C THR A 21 8.52 -5.38 4.40
N LEU A 22 7.41 -4.73 4.05
CA LEU A 22 7.41 -3.57 3.17
C LEU A 22 7.40 -2.28 4.00
N THR A 23 8.44 -1.47 3.82
CA THR A 23 8.46 -0.09 4.34
C THR A 23 7.59 0.80 3.45
N ALA A 24 7.05 1.88 4.02
CA ALA A 24 6.28 2.89 3.30
C ALA A 24 7.02 3.42 2.04
N ASP A 25 8.31 3.73 2.18
CA ASP A 25 9.15 4.21 1.07
C ASP A 25 9.35 3.11 0.00
N GLY A 26 9.50 1.85 0.43
CA GLY A 26 9.62 0.72 -0.48
C GLY A 26 8.36 0.44 -1.30
N ILE A 27 7.17 0.72 -0.75
CA ILE A 27 5.89 0.65 -1.46
C ILE A 27 5.81 1.76 -2.51
N LEU A 28 6.09 3.01 -2.10
CA LEU A 28 6.03 4.16 -3.00
C LEU A 28 7.02 4.05 -4.15
N ALA A 29 8.24 3.58 -3.89
CA ALA A 29 9.26 3.39 -4.93
C ALA A 29 8.79 2.42 -6.02
N ARG A 30 8.24 1.26 -5.62
CA ARG A 30 7.71 0.25 -6.56
C ARG A 30 6.46 0.76 -7.29
N ALA A 31 5.56 1.45 -6.59
CA ALA A 31 4.36 2.01 -7.19
C ALA A 31 4.69 3.05 -8.28
N ARG A 32 5.70 3.91 -8.05
CA ARG A 32 6.20 4.85 -9.07
C ARG A 32 6.76 4.12 -10.28
N TYR A 33 7.62 3.14 -10.06
CA TYR A 33 8.17 2.33 -11.14
C TYR A 33 7.06 1.69 -12.00
N LEU A 34 6.07 1.05 -11.37
CA LEU A 34 4.94 0.45 -12.09
C LEU A 34 4.06 1.49 -12.79
N ALA A 35 3.89 2.69 -12.23
CA ALA A 35 3.14 3.75 -12.88
C ALA A 35 3.87 4.30 -14.11
N GLU A 36 5.20 4.39 -14.06
CA GLU A 36 6.03 4.89 -15.17
C GLU A 36 6.22 3.86 -16.28
N VAL A 37 6.48 2.61 -15.92
CA VAL A 37 6.83 1.55 -16.87
C VAL A 37 5.60 0.83 -17.40
N GLU A 38 4.68 0.46 -16.51
CA GLU A 38 3.51 -0.37 -16.84
C GLU A 38 2.22 0.47 -16.96
N GLY A 39 2.26 1.74 -16.57
CA GLY A 39 1.12 2.64 -16.70
C GLY A 39 -0.08 2.27 -15.82
N ILE A 40 0.14 1.62 -14.66
CA ILE A 40 -0.94 1.18 -13.75
C ILE A 40 -1.93 2.31 -13.47
N LYS A 41 -3.21 1.96 -13.28
CA LYS A 41 -4.29 2.92 -12.97
C LYS A 41 -4.82 2.81 -11.55
N GLY A 42 -4.41 1.76 -10.84
CA GLY A 42 -4.83 1.47 -9.49
C GLY A 42 -3.67 0.97 -8.62
N LEU A 43 -3.65 1.40 -7.36
CA LEU A 43 -2.78 0.88 -6.31
C LEU A 43 -3.65 0.44 -5.14
N VAL A 44 -3.57 -0.83 -4.77
CA VAL A 44 -4.26 -1.41 -3.62
C VAL A 44 -3.23 -1.75 -2.55
N ILE A 45 -3.38 -1.19 -1.35
CA ILE A 45 -2.57 -1.49 -0.18
C ILE A 45 -3.48 -2.17 0.85
N ASP A 46 -3.36 -3.49 0.94
CA ASP A 46 -4.22 -4.33 1.74
C ASP A 46 -3.42 -5.46 2.44
N PRO A 47 -3.34 -5.50 3.78
CA PRO A 47 -3.75 -4.47 4.76
C PRO A 47 -2.70 -3.37 4.97
N TYR A 48 -3.12 -2.10 5.11
CA TYR A 48 -2.15 -1.01 5.35
C TYR A 48 -1.49 -1.05 6.73
N ASN A 49 -2.14 -1.68 7.72
CA ASN A 49 -1.66 -1.75 9.10
C ASN A 49 -0.37 -2.58 9.28
N TYR A 50 0.04 -3.34 8.27
CA TYR A 50 1.25 -4.16 8.30
C TYR A 50 2.47 -3.47 7.67
N ILE A 51 2.32 -2.22 7.25
CA ILE A 51 3.44 -1.41 6.77
C ILE A 51 4.40 -1.15 7.94
N ASP A 52 5.67 -1.43 7.72
CA ASP A 52 6.70 -1.15 8.72
C ASP A 52 7.01 0.35 8.72
N TRP A 53 6.46 1.01 9.73
CA TRP A 53 6.81 2.37 10.11
C TRP A 53 8.09 2.29 10.93
N GLN A 54 9.23 2.67 10.36
CA GLN A 54 10.48 2.81 11.11
C GLN A 54 10.29 3.91 12.18
N THR A 55 9.73 3.55 13.32
CA THR A 55 9.50 4.44 14.44
C THR A 55 10.80 4.56 15.20
N GLY A 56 11.35 5.78 15.25
CA GLY A 56 12.35 6.10 16.27
C GLY A 56 11.78 5.80 17.66
N LYS A 57 12.65 5.51 18.62
CA LYS A 57 12.41 4.92 19.96
C LYS A 57 11.25 5.50 20.82
N ASP A 58 10.58 6.57 20.41
CA ASP A 58 9.42 7.18 21.07
C ASP A 58 8.10 6.76 20.39
N GLY A 59 7.52 5.66 20.89
CA GLY A 59 6.48 4.85 20.23
C GLY A 59 5.02 5.34 20.21
N SER A 60 4.71 6.64 20.37
CA SER A 60 3.30 7.11 20.23
C SER A 60 3.13 8.40 19.43
N ARG A 61 4.04 9.37 19.58
CA ARG A 61 4.09 10.55 18.70
C ARG A 61 4.62 10.23 17.30
N SER A 62 5.31 9.11 17.13
CA SER A 62 5.87 8.69 15.85
C SER A 62 4.81 8.15 14.89
N GLU A 63 4.03 7.16 15.29
CA GLU A 63 3.15 6.40 14.38
C GLU A 63 2.10 7.28 13.66
N THR A 64 1.33 8.09 14.38
CA THR A 64 0.31 8.97 13.77
C THR A 64 0.94 9.98 12.79
N THR A 65 2.12 10.49 13.11
CA THR A 65 2.87 11.39 12.22
C THR A 65 3.40 10.65 11.00
N PHE A 66 3.88 9.41 11.14
CA PHE A 66 4.34 8.58 10.04
C PHE A 66 3.20 8.19 9.09
N VAL A 67 2.05 7.78 9.62
CA VAL A 67 0.86 7.49 8.82
C VAL A 67 0.41 8.75 8.06
N SER A 68 0.32 9.91 8.74
CA SER A 68 -0.06 11.17 8.10
C SER A 68 0.90 11.58 6.97
N LYS A 69 2.20 11.39 7.18
CA LYS A 69 3.23 11.63 6.15
C LYS A 69 3.03 10.69 4.96
N PHE A 70 2.79 9.41 5.21
CA PHE A 70 2.58 8.43 4.16
C PHE A 70 1.32 8.69 3.34
N LEU A 71 0.21 9.04 4.00
CA LEU A 71 -1.03 9.45 3.32
C LEU A 71 -0.79 10.66 2.40
N SER A 72 -0.01 11.64 2.86
CA SER A 72 0.36 12.79 2.04
C SER A 72 1.21 12.40 0.83
N GLN A 73 2.16 11.46 0.99
CA GLN A 73 2.96 10.92 -0.11
C GLN A 73 2.10 10.14 -1.11
N LEU A 74 1.14 9.34 -0.65
CA LEU A 74 0.20 8.61 -1.50
C LEU A 74 -0.73 9.56 -2.26
N GLN A 75 -1.23 10.61 -1.61
CA GLN A 75 -2.06 11.62 -2.27
C GLN A 75 -1.27 12.34 -3.38
N ARG A 76 -0.01 12.68 -3.12
CA ARG A 76 0.88 13.24 -4.13
C ARG A 76 1.09 12.26 -5.29
N PHE A 77 1.43 11.01 -5.00
CA PHE A 77 1.59 9.96 -6.01
C PHE A 77 0.32 9.82 -6.88
N ALA A 78 -0.86 9.73 -6.27
CA ALA A 78 -2.13 9.64 -6.99
C ALA A 78 -2.33 10.80 -7.98
N LYS A 79 -2.00 12.03 -7.56
CA LYS A 79 -2.13 13.24 -8.40
C LYS A 79 -1.10 13.31 -9.51
N ASP A 80 0.16 12.97 -9.21
CA ASP A 80 1.28 13.04 -10.14
C ASP A 80 1.13 12.00 -11.26
N TYR A 81 0.71 10.77 -10.91
CA TYR A 81 0.61 9.65 -11.85
C TYR A 81 -0.82 9.34 -12.35
N LYS A 82 -1.84 10.10 -11.90
CA LYS A 82 -3.26 9.86 -12.22
C LYS A 82 -3.72 8.43 -11.88
N VAL A 83 -3.29 7.96 -10.70
CA VAL A 83 -3.58 6.62 -10.18
C VAL A 83 -4.59 6.71 -9.04
N HIS A 84 -5.57 5.81 -9.01
CA HIS A 84 -6.45 5.67 -7.86
C HIS A 84 -5.78 4.80 -6.78
N VAL A 85 -5.84 5.22 -5.52
CA VAL A 85 -5.19 4.52 -4.39
C VAL A 85 -6.23 4.07 -3.39
N TRP A 86 -6.27 2.78 -3.10
CA TRP A 86 -7.06 2.19 -2.01
C TRP A 86 -6.14 1.77 -0.85
N LEU A 87 -6.47 2.23 0.34
CA LEU A 87 -5.86 1.81 1.60
C LEU A 87 -6.90 1.04 2.41
N ILE A 88 -6.63 -0.24 2.66
CA ILE A 88 -7.59 -1.13 3.31
C ILE A 88 -7.20 -1.26 4.78
N ALA A 89 -8.05 -0.72 5.64
CA ALA A 89 -7.91 -0.79 7.08
C ALA A 89 -8.44 -2.13 7.60
N HIS A 90 -7.56 -3.09 7.90
CA HIS A 90 -7.97 -4.32 8.55
C HIS A 90 -8.04 -4.15 10.06
N PRO A 91 -9.16 -4.52 10.72
CA PRO A 91 -9.26 -4.47 12.16
C PRO A 91 -8.22 -5.39 12.79
N THR A 92 -7.35 -4.83 13.63
CA THR A 92 -6.23 -5.55 14.27
C THR A 92 -6.64 -6.28 15.55
N LYS A 93 -7.87 -6.11 16.03
CA LYS A 93 -8.43 -6.80 17.21
C LYS A 93 -9.90 -7.18 16.99
N ALA A 94 -10.26 -8.41 17.35
CA ALA A 94 -11.62 -8.97 17.22
C ALA A 94 -12.70 -8.26 18.07
N ASN A 95 -12.33 -7.32 18.94
CA ASN A 95 -13.21 -6.80 20.00
C ASN A 95 -13.89 -5.45 19.67
N GLN A 96 -13.81 -4.95 18.43
CA GLN A 96 -14.44 -3.68 18.04
C GLN A 96 -15.78 -3.82 17.30
N TRP A 97 -16.28 -5.05 17.11
CA TRP A 97 -17.55 -5.35 16.41
C TRP A 97 -18.76 -5.49 17.35
N VAL A 98 -18.71 -4.89 18.55
CA VAL A 98 -19.87 -4.81 19.44
C VAL A 98 -20.16 -3.35 19.74
N ASN A 99 -21.14 -2.82 19.00
CA ASN A 99 -22.07 -1.81 19.46
C ASN A 99 -23.46 -2.26 19.01
#